data_AF-A0A2N3WL74-F1
#
_entry.id   AF-A0A2N3WL74-F1
#
_cell.length_a   1.000
_cell.length_b   1.000
_cell.length_c   1.000
_cell.angle_alpha   90.00
_cell.angle_beta   90.00
_cell.angle_gamma   90.00
#
_symmetry.space_group_name_H-M   'P 1'
#
loop_
_entity.id
_entity.type
_entity.pdbx_description
1 polymer ?
#
loop_
_entity_poly.entity_id
_entity_poly.type
_entity_poly.pdbx_seq_one_letter_code
_entity_poly.pdbx_strand_id
1 'polypeptide(L)'
;MATRVEWSVRDSHRPWTLCAVVASAAAVGLRVAGLPPVDVHGPLHYLGVMDPLCGGTRAAFLLLSGDAAGAARYNPIVFPLAAIAAGLLVRAGIGVACRRWLEIRLPAGWRRALLAALAVAVALLWIRQQAEADLLTRAWAGAGVS
;
A
#
# COMPACT_ATOMS: atom_id res chain seq x y z
N MET A 1 -25.89 -14.09 7.18
CA MET A 1 -25.83 -12.67 7.59
C MET A 1 -25.30 -11.88 6.40
N ALA A 2 -26.07 -10.92 5.87
CA ALA A 2 -25.74 -10.19 4.64
C ALA A 2 -24.80 -9.00 4.90
N THR A 3 -24.06 -8.59 3.87
CA THR A 3 -23.29 -7.32 3.88
C THR A 3 -24.26 -6.16 4.04
N ARG A 4 -23.93 -5.22 4.94
CA ARG A 4 -24.78 -4.07 5.24
C ARG A 4 -24.04 -2.79 4.89
N VAL A 5 -24.70 -1.95 4.10
CA VAL A 5 -24.20 -0.64 3.66
C VAL A 5 -25.09 0.43 4.27
N GLU A 6 -24.51 1.31 5.08
CA GLU A 6 -25.23 2.36 5.80
C GLU A 6 -24.56 3.72 5.58
N TRP A 7 -25.35 4.78 5.69
CA TRP A 7 -24.84 6.16 5.67
C TRP A 7 -24.93 6.75 7.07
N SER A 8 -23.79 7.07 7.68
CA SER A 8 -23.66 7.60 9.04
C SER A 8 -23.32 9.09 9.04
N VAL A 9 -23.71 9.81 10.08
CA VAL A 9 -23.31 11.22 10.28
C VAL A 9 -21.87 11.31 10.83
N ARG A 10 -21.38 10.25 11.48
CA ARG A 10 -20.02 10.16 12.04
C ARG A 10 -19.13 9.24 11.21
N ASP A 11 -17.88 9.64 11.02
CA ASP A 11 -16.84 8.83 10.38
C ASP A 11 -16.25 7.83 11.38
N SER A 12 -16.67 6.56 11.30
CA SER A 12 -16.10 5.51 12.15
C SER A 12 -14.69 5.09 11.68
N HIS A 13 -14.35 5.39 10.42
CA HIS A 13 -13.13 4.97 9.76
C HIS A 13 -12.09 6.10 9.65
N ARG A 14 -12.23 7.17 10.44
CA ARG A 14 -11.32 8.33 10.45
C ARG A 14 -9.84 7.95 10.57
N PRO A 15 -9.41 6.98 11.41
CA PRO A 15 -8.01 6.57 11.47
C PRO A 15 -7.50 6.02 10.14
N TRP A 16 -8.31 5.23 9.44
CA TRP A 16 -7.95 4.70 8.12
C TRP A 16 -7.85 5.80 7.07
N THR A 17 -8.77 6.76 7.09
CA THR A 17 -8.70 7.96 6.25
C THR A 17 -7.40 8.73 6.50
N LEU A 18 -7.02 8.92 7.77
CA LEU A 18 -5.76 9.60 8.12
C LEU A 18 -4.54 8.83 7.62
N CYS A 19 -4.50 7.51 7.82
CA CYS A 19 -3.43 6.66 7.28
C CYS A 19 -3.32 6.79 5.75
N ALA A 20 -4.45 6.78 5.04
CA ALA A 20 -4.47 6.94 3.59
C ALA A 20 -3.93 8.31 3.16
N VAL A 21 -4.31 9.38 3.84
CA VAL A 21 -3.80 10.74 3.58
C VAL A 21 -2.29 10.81 3.80
N VAL A 22 -1.81 10.33 4.95
CA VAL A 22 -0.38 10.36 5.29
C VAL A 22 0.44 9.50 4.32
N ALA A 23 -0.01 8.28 4.03
CA ALA A 23 0.67 7.40 3.08
C ALA A 23 0.71 7.99 1.67
N SER A 24 -0.39 8.59 1.21
CA SER A 24 -0.45 9.24 -0.11
C SER A 24 0.45 10.47 -0.17
N ALA A 25 0.44 11.30 0.88
CA ALA A 25 1.34 12.45 0.99
C ALA A 25 2.81 12.04 0.99
N ALA A 26 3.17 10.98 1.73
CA ALA A 26 4.52 10.43 1.73
C ALA A 26 4.93 9.90 0.34
N ALA A 27 4.05 9.17 -0.35
CA ALA A 27 4.32 8.66 -1.69
C ALA A 27 4.51 9.81 -2.71
N VAL A 28 3.67 10.84 -2.67
CA VAL A 28 3.83 12.06 -3.48
C VAL A 28 5.15 12.77 -3.12
N GLY A 29 5.47 12.87 -1.84
CA GLY A 29 6.75 13.41 -1.36
C GLY A 29 7.95 12.68 -1.97
N LEU A 30 7.97 11.35 -1.93
CA LEU A 30 9.00 10.52 -2.57
C LEU A 30 9.07 10.78 -4.08
N ARG A 31 7.93 10.92 -4.75
CA ARG A 31 7.87 11.20 -6.19
C ARG A 31 8.44 12.55 -6.57
N VAL A 32 8.22 13.57 -5.74
CA VAL A 32 8.66 14.96 -5.99
C VAL A 32 10.12 15.16 -5.57
N ALA A 33 10.49 14.70 -4.37
CA ALA A 33 11.83 14.88 -3.81
C ALA A 33 12.84 13.83 -4.28
N GLY A 34 12.37 12.73 -4.88
CA GLY A 34 13.20 11.56 -5.18
C GLY A 34 13.29 10.59 -4.00
N LEU A 35 13.89 9.43 -4.27
CA LEU A 35 14.17 8.44 -3.24
C LEU A 35 15.43 8.84 -2.47
N PRO A 36 15.44 8.74 -1.13
CA PRO A 36 16.65 9.01 -0.37
C PRO A 36 17.76 8.03 -0.79
N PRO A 37 19.01 8.49 -0.93
CA PRO A 37 20.14 7.64 -1.33
C PRO A 37 20.61 6.73 -0.18
N VAL A 38 20.03 6.88 1.02
CA VAL A 38 20.34 6.05 2.17
C VAL A 38 19.61 4.72 2.08
N ASP A 39 20.34 3.67 2.43
CA ASP A 39 19.76 2.36 2.67
C ASP A 39 18.83 2.46 3.91
N VAL A 40 17.53 2.27 3.69
CA VAL A 40 16.50 2.25 4.75
C VAL A 40 15.96 0.84 4.93
N HIS A 41 16.82 -0.17 4.88
CA HIS A 41 16.43 -1.54 5.19
C HIS A 41 16.42 -1.80 6.71
N GLY A 42 15.47 -2.62 7.17
CA GLY A 42 15.42 -3.07 8.56
C GLY A 42 16.60 -3.99 8.91
N PRO A 43 16.95 -4.16 10.20
CA PRO A 43 18.13 -4.92 10.62
C PRO A 43 18.12 -6.39 10.16
N LEU A 44 16.93 -6.99 10.01
CA LEU A 44 16.77 -8.35 9.50
C LEU A 44 17.20 -8.52 8.03
N HIS A 45 17.22 -7.43 7.27
CA HIS A 45 17.66 -7.42 5.89
C HIS A 45 19.16 -7.75 5.74
N TYR A 46 19.98 -7.34 6.71
CA TYR A 46 21.41 -7.71 6.77
C TYR A 46 21.63 -9.18 7.10
N LEU A 47 20.60 -9.89 7.56
CA LEU A 47 20.60 -11.33 7.80
C LEU A 47 19.98 -12.11 6.62
N GLY A 48 19.72 -11.44 5.49
CA GLY A 48 19.12 -12.04 4.30
C GLY A 48 17.60 -12.23 4.39
N VAL A 49 16.95 -11.73 5.44
CA VAL A 49 15.50 -11.88 5.60
C VAL A 49 14.78 -10.65 5.05
N MET A 50 14.18 -10.81 3.87
CA MET A 50 13.29 -9.81 3.27
C MET A 50 11.90 -9.82 3.92
N ASP A 51 11.35 -8.65 4.21
CA ASP A 51 9.95 -8.49 4.63
C ASP A 51 9.00 -8.28 3.42
N PRO A 52 7.68 -8.48 3.56
CA PRO A 52 6.74 -8.34 2.45
C PRO A 52 6.69 -6.94 1.82
N LEU A 53 7.04 -5.89 2.57
CA LEU A 53 7.02 -4.50 2.14
C LEU A 53 8.35 -4.03 1.55
N CYS A 54 9.38 -4.88 1.54
CA CYS A 54 10.66 -4.61 0.89
C CYS A 54 10.45 -4.14 -0.56
N GLY A 55 11.18 -3.10 -0.95
CA GLY A 55 11.00 -2.43 -2.25
C GLY A 55 9.75 -1.54 -2.37
N GLY A 56 8.93 -1.40 -1.32
CA GLY A 56 7.68 -0.64 -1.36
C GLY A 56 7.84 0.85 -1.69
N THR A 57 8.91 1.49 -1.20
CA THR A 57 9.22 2.90 -1.50
C THR A 57 9.55 3.09 -2.99
N ARG A 58 10.39 2.22 -3.56
CA ARG A 58 10.73 2.18 -5.00
C ARG A 58 9.49 1.90 -5.84
N ALA A 59 8.66 0.93 -5.43
CA ALA A 59 7.43 0.58 -6.11
C ALA A 59 6.44 1.75 -6.13
N ALA A 60 6.28 2.47 -5.01
CA ALA A 60 5.42 3.65 -4.93
C ALA A 60 5.92 4.80 -5.82
N PHE A 61 7.23 5.06 -5.82
CA PHE A 61 7.86 6.05 -6.70
C PHE A 61 7.61 5.72 -8.18
N LEU A 62 7.84 4.47 -8.59
CA LEU A 62 7.67 4.04 -9.98
C LEU A 62 6.20 4.07 -10.41
N LEU A 63 5.28 3.65 -9.53
CA LEU A 63 3.86 3.72 -9.79
C LEU A 63 3.41 5.17 -10.07
N LEU A 64 3.83 6.12 -9.23
CA LEU A 64 3.54 7.55 -9.42
C LEU A 64 4.34 8.19 -10.57
N SER A 65 5.35 7.49 -11.10
CA SER A 65 6.09 7.89 -12.30
C SER A 65 5.48 7.33 -13.58
N GLY A 66 4.41 6.51 -13.48
CA GLY A 66 3.76 5.86 -14.62
C GLY A 66 4.40 4.53 -15.03
N ASP A 67 5.44 4.07 -14.34
CA ASP A 67 6.08 2.77 -14.59
C ASP A 67 5.43 1.67 -13.74
N ALA A 68 4.28 1.19 -14.19
CA ALA A 68 3.57 0.09 -13.54
C ALA A 68 4.36 -1.22 -13.57
N ALA A 69 5.11 -1.49 -14.64
CA ALA A 69 5.90 -2.72 -14.77
C ALA A 69 7.04 -2.75 -13.75
N GLY A 70 7.78 -1.63 -13.63
CA GLY A 70 8.80 -1.45 -12.61
C GLY A 70 8.20 -1.50 -11.19
N ALA A 71 7.05 -0.85 -10.97
CA ALA A 71 6.36 -0.91 -9.69
C ALA A 71 6.01 -2.35 -9.28
N ALA A 72 5.45 -3.14 -10.21
CA ALA A 72 5.15 -4.56 -10.00
C ALA A 72 6.40 -5.39 -9.74
N ARG A 73 7.50 -5.09 -10.46
CA ARG A 73 8.78 -5.77 -10.31
C ARG A 73 9.38 -5.54 -8.92
N TYR A 74 9.30 -4.32 -8.39
CA TYR A 74 9.80 -4.04 -7.05
C TYR A 74 8.88 -4.56 -5.96
N ASN A 75 7.60 -4.20 -5.98
CA ASN A 75 6.65 -4.72 -5.00
C ASN A 75 5.21 -4.68 -5.51
N PRO A 76 4.62 -5.83 -5.88
CA PRO A 76 3.25 -5.88 -6.41
C PRO A 76 2.18 -5.51 -5.36
N ILE A 77 2.51 -5.46 -4.06
CA ILE A 77 1.55 -5.00 -3.03
C ILE A 77 1.20 -3.52 -3.19
N VAL A 78 2.00 -2.75 -3.94
CA VAL A 78 1.75 -1.32 -4.16
C VAL A 78 0.39 -1.07 -4.81
N PHE A 79 -0.07 -1.96 -5.70
CA PHE A 79 -1.35 -1.80 -6.40
C PHE A 79 -2.57 -1.93 -5.47
N PRO A 80 -2.74 -3.02 -4.70
CA PRO A 80 -3.85 -3.10 -3.76
C PRO A 80 -3.77 -2.01 -2.68
N LEU A 81 -2.58 -1.63 -2.21
CA LEU A 81 -2.44 -0.53 -1.25
C LEU A 81 -2.86 0.82 -1.85
N ALA A 82 -2.43 1.11 -3.09
CA ALA A 82 -2.84 2.32 -3.81
C ALA A 82 -4.36 2.34 -4.06
N ALA A 83 -4.96 1.21 -4.43
CA ALA A 83 -6.39 1.09 -4.62
C ALA A 83 -7.18 1.31 -3.32
N ILE A 84 -6.70 0.77 -2.19
CA ILE A 84 -7.30 0.99 -0.86
C ILE A 84 -7.18 2.46 -0.47
N ALA A 85 -6.00 3.06 -0.63
CA ALA A 85 -5.78 4.48 -0.33
C ALA A 85 -6.70 5.37 -1.18
N ALA A 86 -6.77 5.14 -2.50
CA ALA A 86 -7.67 5.86 -3.40
C ALA A 86 -9.14 5.69 -2.98
N GLY A 87 -9.57 4.48 -2.66
CA GLY A 87 -10.93 4.20 -2.19
C GLY A 87 -11.28 4.94 -0.88
N LEU A 88 -10.33 4.99 0.07
CA LEU A 88 -10.50 5.73 1.32
C LEU A 88 -10.56 7.25 1.08
N LEU A 89 -9.75 7.78 0.17
CA LEU A 89 -9.78 9.20 -0.21
C LEU A 89 -11.07 9.57 -0.92
N VAL A 90 -11.56 8.73 -1.85
CA VAL A 90 -12.86 8.92 -2.52
C VAL A 90 -13.99 8.89 -1.49
N ARG A 91 -13.99 7.88 -0.60
CA ARG A 91 -14.96 7.80 0.51
C ARG A 91 -14.93 9.06 1.35
N ALA A 92 -13.74 9.58 1.68
CA ALA A 92 -13.59 10.78 2.47
C ALA A 92 -14.09 12.03 1.73
N GLY A 93 -13.81 12.17 0.44
CA GLY A 93 -14.32 13.25 -0.40
C GLY A 93 -15.85 13.27 -0.44
N ILE A 94 -16.47 12.12 -0.67
CA ILE A 94 -17.94 11.96 -0.61
C ILE A 94 -18.46 12.29 0.80
N GLY A 95 -17.78 11.80 1.83
CA GLY A 95 -18.11 12.04 3.24
C GLY A 95 -18.16 13.52 3.60
N VAL A 96 -17.15 14.27 3.17
CA VAL A 96 -17.05 15.71 3.38
C VAL A 96 -18.09 16.47 2.56
N ALA A 97 -18.25 16.15 1.26
CA ALA A 97 -19.17 16.83 0.36
C ALA A 97 -20.64 16.63 0.76
N CYS A 98 -21.03 15.39 1.09
CA CYS A 98 -22.41 15.05 1.43
C CYS A 98 -22.71 15.15 2.93
N ARG A 99 -21.70 15.45 3.77
CA ARG A 99 -21.79 15.43 5.25
C ARG A 99 -22.31 14.10 5.81
N ARG A 100 -22.14 13.00 5.05
CA ARG A 100 -22.59 11.64 5.37
C ARG A 100 -21.53 10.64 4.93
N TRP A 101 -21.18 9.73 5.83
CA TRP A 101 -20.10 8.78 5.68
C TRP A 101 -20.63 7.41 5.31
N LEU A 102 -20.04 6.80 4.29
CA LEU A 102 -20.35 5.43 3.88
C LEU A 102 -19.73 4.44 4.87
N GLU A 103 -20.56 3.58 5.45
CA GLU A 103 -20.18 2.54 6.40
C GLU A 103 -20.50 1.17 5.80
N ILE A 104 -19.48 0.31 5.68
CA ILE A 104 -19.63 -1.03 5.11
C ILE A 104 -19.34 -2.04 6.21
N ARG A 105 -20.34 -2.82 6.58
CA ARG A 105 -20.21 -3.91 7.56
C ARG A 105 -20.25 -5.24 6.85
N LEU A 106 -19.09 -5.90 6.84
CA LEU A 106 -18.94 -7.25 6.32
C LEU A 106 -19.35 -8.27 7.38
N PRO A 107 -20.07 -9.34 7.01
CA PRO A 107 -20.37 -10.42 7.94
C PRO A 107 -19.09 -11.18 8.32
N ALA A 108 -19.08 -11.82 9.50
CA ALA A 108 -17.90 -12.48 10.05
C ALA A 108 -17.30 -13.57 9.13
N GLY A 109 -18.13 -14.26 8.34
CA GLY A 109 -17.67 -15.23 7.34
C GLY A 109 -16.80 -14.59 6.27
N TRP A 110 -17.27 -13.50 5.66
CA TRP A 110 -16.50 -12.74 4.66
C TRP A 110 -15.24 -12.13 5.26
N ARG A 111 -15.31 -11.60 6.48
CA ARG A 111 -14.13 -11.09 7.17
C ARG A 111 -13.05 -12.16 7.32
N ARG A 112 -13.42 -13.38 7.74
CA ARG A 112 -12.49 -14.51 7.86
C ARG A 112 -11.90 -14.92 6.51
N ALA A 113 -12.73 -14.98 5.47
CA ALA A 113 -12.27 -15.31 4.12
C ALA A 113 -11.26 -14.28 3.59
N LEU A 114 -11.55 -12.98 3.77
CA LEU A 114 -10.63 -11.90 3.37
C LEU A 114 -9.33 -11.94 4.17
N LEU A 115 -9.38 -12.21 5.48
CA LEU A 115 -8.19 -12.35 6.30
C LEU A 115 -7.35 -13.56 5.88
N ALA A 116 -7.98 -14.69 5.55
CA ALA A 116 -7.29 -15.87 5.05
C ALA A 116 -6.65 -15.59 3.68
N ALA A 117 -7.37 -14.96 2.76
CA ALA A 117 -6.85 -14.56 1.46
C ALA A 117 -5.68 -13.57 1.59
N LEU A 118 -5.79 -12.59 2.50
CA LEU A 118 -4.71 -11.67 2.80
C LEU A 118 -3.48 -12.39 3.36
N ALA A 119 -3.66 -13.33 4.30
CA ALA A 119 -2.56 -14.10 4.86
C ALA A 119 -1.83 -14.93 3.79
N VAL A 120 -2.58 -15.59 2.91
CA VAL A 120 -2.01 -16.34 1.77
C VAL A 120 -1.27 -15.40 0.82
N ALA A 121 -1.87 -14.27 0.46
CA ALA A 121 -1.24 -13.30 -0.43
C ALA A 121 0.06 -12.72 0.16
N VAL A 122 0.07 -12.41 1.46
CA VAL A 122 1.27 -11.93 2.18
C VAL A 122 2.33 -13.03 2.23
N ALA A 123 1.96 -14.29 2.47
CA ALA A 123 2.91 -15.41 2.46
C ALA A 123 3.53 -15.63 1.08
N LEU A 124 2.72 -15.61 0.01
CA LEU A 124 3.22 -15.70 -1.37
C LEU A 124 4.12 -14.52 -1.74
N LEU A 125 3.74 -13.31 -1.32
CA LEU A 125 4.58 -12.13 -1.47
C LEU A 125 5.90 -12.30 -0.73
N TRP A 126 5.88 -12.77 0.51
CA TRP A 126 7.09 -13.00 1.29
C TRP A 126 8.03 -13.98 0.58
N ILE A 127 7.52 -15.12 0.10
CA ILE A 127 8.30 -16.09 -0.69
C ILE A 127 8.95 -15.42 -1.90
N ARG A 128 8.17 -14.61 -2.63
CA ARG A 128 8.70 -13.84 -3.77
C ARG A 128 9.79 -12.87 -3.33
N GLN A 129 9.62 -12.16 -2.22
CA GLN A 129 10.63 -11.21 -1.74
C GLN A 129 11.93 -11.92 -1.38
N GLN A 130 11.88 -13.14 -0.81
CA GLN A 130 13.08 -13.95 -0.58
C GLN A 130 13.77 -14.33 -1.90
N ALA A 131 13.02 -14.72 -2.93
CA ALA A 131 13.57 -15.07 -4.23
C ALA A 131 14.20 -13.88 -4.98
N GLU A 132 13.72 -12.66 -4.72
CA GLU A 132 14.17 -11.42 -5.34
C GLU A 132 15.11 -10.60 -4.44
N ALA A 133 15.71 -11.20 -3.40
CA ALA A 133 16.55 -10.49 -2.44
C ALA A 133 17.67 -9.68 -3.09
N ASP A 134 18.30 -10.21 -4.15
CA ASP A 134 19.33 -9.49 -4.92
C ASP A 134 18.79 -8.22 -5.58
N LEU A 135 17.56 -8.24 -6.10
CA LEU A 135 16.95 -7.05 -6.70
C LEU A 135 16.65 -5.99 -5.63
N LEU A 136 16.18 -6.43 -4.47
CA LEU A 136 15.72 -5.56 -3.38
C LEU A 136 16.90 -4.89 -2.67
N THR A 137 18.00 -5.63 -2.47
CA THR A 137 19.23 -5.18 -1.79
C THR A 137 20.10 -4.27 -2.64
N ARG A 138 20.00 -4.34 -3.98
CA ARG A 138 20.81 -3.49 -4.87
C ARG A 138 20.58 -2.02 -4.58
N ALA A 139 21.67 -1.25 -4.63
CA ALA A 139 21.62 0.20 -4.55
C ALA A 139 20.68 0.76 -5.63
N TRP A 140 19.90 1.77 -5.26
CA TRP A 140 19.01 2.45 -6.19
C TRP A 140 19.86 3.31 -7.13
N ALA A 141 19.92 2.94 -8.40
CA ALA A 141 20.68 3.69 -9.41
C ALA A 141 19.91 4.90 -9.98
N GLY A 142 18.70 5.17 -9.46
CA GLY A 142 17.78 6.13 -10.08
C GLY A 142 17.01 5.51 -11.24
N ALA A 143 15.73 5.85 -11.37
CA ALA A 143 15.15 5.93 -12.71
C ALA A 143 15.78 7.17 -13.32
N GLY A 144 16.59 7.02 -14.37
CA GLY A 144 17.19 8.15 -15.07
C GLY A 144 16.09 9.15 -15.43
N VAL A 145 16.05 10.27 -14.71
CA VAL A 145 15.22 11.41 -15.08
C VAL A 145 16.03 12.13 -16.15
N SER A 146 15.91 11.64 -17.38
CA SER A 146 16.22 12.39 -18.59
C SER A 146 14.93 13.04 -19.09
#